data_AF-A0A820CFT2-F1
#
_entry.id   AF-A0A820CFT2-F1
#
_cell.length_a   1.000
_cell.length_b   1.000
_cell.length_c   1.000
_cell.angle_alpha   90.00
_cell.angle_beta   90.00
_cell.angle_gamma   90.00
#
_symmetry.space_group_name_H-M   'P 1'
#
loop_
_entity.id
_entity.type
_entity.pdbx_description
1 polymer ?
#
loop_
_entity_poly.entity_id
_entity_poly.type
_entity_poly.pdbx_seq_one_letter_code
_entity_poly.pdbx_strand_id
1 'polypeptide(L)'
;VLCTAVRFNPQRNQIEQYIQAATHEIYSFQHSRGISTSEELDRLLTKESIGKFFDFEKGKVLRCHIVQRRNDNNTESLLYENDIIALSFHHIAFDNSSLMAFIKAFKQIDLANKQQSILSILQYIDFALYEQALLADTNID
;
A
#
# COMPACT_ATOMS: atom_id res chain seq x y z
N VAL A 1 8.60 1.17 -9.24
CA VAL A 1 7.16 0.85 -9.06
C VAL A 1 6.41 1.39 -10.27
N LEU A 2 5.53 0.60 -10.86
CA LEU A 2 4.64 1.05 -11.94
C LEU A 2 3.25 1.15 -11.35
N CYS A 3 2.57 2.27 -11.59
CA CYS A 3 1.17 2.42 -11.25
C CYS A 3 0.34 1.96 -12.44
N THR A 4 -0.67 1.13 -12.18
CA THR A 4 -1.71 0.86 -13.15
C THR A 4 -3.03 1.48 -12.68
N ALA A 5 -3.67 2.24 -13.56
CA ALA A 5 -5.02 2.73 -13.39
C ALA A 5 -5.87 2.17 -14.54
N VAL A 6 -7.14 1.91 -14.27
CA VAL A 6 -8.11 1.53 -15.31
C VAL A 6 -9.17 2.62 -15.40
N ARG A 7 -9.41 3.12 -16.61
CA ARG A 7 -10.44 4.12 -16.88
C ARG A 7 -11.39 3.58 -17.92
N PHE A 8 -12.68 3.73 -17.68
CA PHE A 8 -13.68 3.46 -18.72
C PHE A 8 -13.68 4.59 -19.76
N ASN A 9 -13.49 4.24 -21.04
CA ASN A 9 -13.64 5.15 -22.16
C ASN A 9 -15.05 5.01 -22.77
N PRO A 10 -15.95 5.97 -22.56
CA PRO A 10 -17.34 5.87 -23.04
C PRO A 10 -17.47 6.00 -24.56
N GLN A 11 -16.50 6.61 -25.24
CA GLN A 11 -16.53 6.77 -26.70
C GLN A 11 -16.21 5.45 -27.42
N ARG A 12 -15.39 4.61 -26.77
CA ARG A 12 -14.98 3.30 -27.30
C ARG A 12 -15.71 2.15 -26.63
N ASN A 13 -16.52 2.44 -25.60
CA ASN A 13 -17.19 1.47 -24.74
C ASN A 13 -16.23 0.38 -24.21
N GLN A 14 -15.04 0.81 -23.77
CA GLN A 14 -13.94 -0.08 -23.39
C GLN A 14 -13.29 0.38 -22.09
N ILE A 15 -12.75 -0.57 -21.32
CA ILE A 15 -11.86 -0.27 -20.19
C ILE A 15 -10.44 -0.13 -20.74
N GLU A 16 -9.83 1.03 -20.52
CA GLU A 16 -8.46 1.32 -20.93
C GLU A 16 -7.54 1.27 -19.71
N GLN A 17 -6.45 0.53 -19.83
CA GLN A 17 -5.40 0.48 -18.82
C GLN A 17 -4.36 1.56 -19.09
N TYR A 18 -4.08 2.36 -18.08
CA TYR A 18 -3.04 3.38 -18.08
C TYR A 18 -1.91 2.91 -17.16
N ILE A 19 -0.72 2.77 -17.71
CA ILE A 19 0.48 2.41 -16.95
C ILE A 19 1.34 3.66 -16.84
N GLN A 20 1.48 4.18 -15.63
CA GLN A 20 2.32 5.34 -15.35
C GLN A 20 3.55 4.90 -14.54
N ALA A 21 4.73 5.39 -14.91
CA ALA A 21 5.90 5.29 -14.05
C ALA A 21 5.59 5.98 -12.71
N ALA A 22 5.83 5.29 -11.59
CA ALA A 22 5.57 5.86 -10.27
C ALA A 22 6.30 7.20 -10.12
N THR A 23 5.54 8.29 -10.07
CA THR A 23 6.02 9.55 -9.49
C THR A 23 6.13 9.37 -7.98
N HIS A 24 6.89 10.23 -7.31
CA HIS A 24 7.30 10.13 -5.89
C HIS A 24 6.17 10.03 -4.83
N GLU A 25 4.90 9.86 -5.23
CA GLU A 25 3.73 9.83 -4.33
C GLU A 25 2.79 8.64 -4.58
N ILE A 26 3.29 7.42 -4.76
CA ILE A 26 2.44 6.20 -4.86
C ILE A 26 1.78 5.79 -3.55
N TYR A 27 2.04 6.52 -2.47
CA TYR A 27 1.43 6.32 -1.17
C TYR A 27 0.93 7.65 -0.61
N SER A 28 -0.08 7.58 0.26
CA SER A 28 -0.44 8.71 1.11
C SER A 28 0.08 8.45 2.53
N PHE A 29 0.82 9.40 3.08
CA PHE A 29 1.33 9.36 4.44
C PHE A 29 0.58 10.36 5.31
N GLN A 30 0.13 9.91 6.47
CA GLN A 30 -0.52 10.74 7.47
C GLN A 30 0.06 10.51 8.86
N HIS A 31 -0.09 11.53 9.69
CA HIS A 31 0.45 11.53 11.03
C HIS A 31 -0.50 12.27 11.97
N SER A 32 -0.86 11.62 13.08
CA SER A 32 -1.68 12.20 14.14
C SER A 32 -0.97 12.05 15.49
N ARG A 33 -1.10 13.05 16.35
CA ARG A 33 -0.49 13.11 17.68
C ARG A 33 -1.54 13.35 18.75
N GLY A 34 -1.24 13.01 20.00
CA GLY A 34 -2.09 13.31 21.15
C GLY A 34 -3.37 12.48 21.20
N ILE A 35 -3.42 11.33 20.53
CA ILE A 35 -4.58 10.42 20.60
C ILE A 35 -4.53 9.65 21.92
N SER A 36 -5.26 10.16 22.91
CA SER A 36 -5.15 9.69 24.29
C SER A 36 -6.17 8.59 24.61
N THR A 37 -7.38 8.67 24.04
CA THR A 37 -8.50 7.76 24.35
C THR A 37 -8.70 6.69 23.27
N SER A 38 -9.30 5.55 23.67
CA SER A 38 -9.68 4.49 22.72
C SER A 38 -10.74 4.98 21.73
N GLU A 39 -11.66 5.84 22.16
CA GLU A 39 -12.75 6.36 21.32
C GLU A 39 -12.21 7.29 20.22
N GLU A 40 -11.23 8.13 20.53
CA GLU A 40 -10.53 8.96 19.53
C GLU A 40 -9.79 8.09 18.52
N LEU A 41 -9.13 7.04 19.00
CA LEU A 41 -8.43 6.09 18.15
C LEU A 41 -9.40 5.35 17.22
N ASP A 42 -10.49 4.80 17.75
CA ASP A 42 -11.48 4.06 16.96
C ASP A 42 -12.14 4.95 15.90
N ARG A 43 -12.45 6.20 16.25
CA ARG A 43 -12.98 7.18 15.30
C ARG A 43 -11.98 7.48 14.18
N LEU A 44 -10.69 7.63 14.52
CA LEU A 44 -9.63 7.86 13.54
C LEU A 44 -9.48 6.65 12.62
N LEU A 45 -9.36 5.44 13.16
CA LEU A 45 -9.21 4.22 12.37
C LEU A 45 -10.43 3.97 11.47
N THR A 46 -11.64 4.18 11.99
CA THR A 46 -12.88 4.09 11.20
C THR A 46 -12.87 5.09 10.04
N LYS A 47 -12.41 6.31 10.27
CA LYS A 47 -12.27 7.33 9.21
C LYS A 47 -11.24 6.92 8.16
N GLU A 48 -10.13 6.30 8.55
CA GLU A 48 -9.14 5.77 7.61
C GLU A 48 -9.66 4.59 6.78
N SER A 49 -10.48 3.71 7.38
CA SER A 49 -11.03 2.52 6.74
C SER A 49 -12.20 2.81 5.80
N ILE A 50 -13.13 3.69 6.20
CA ILE A 50 -14.41 3.89 5.49
C ILE A 50 -14.46 5.25 4.79
N GLY A 51 -13.80 6.27 5.34
CA GLY A 51 -13.94 7.65 4.90
C GLY A 51 -13.01 8.07 3.76
N LYS A 52 -12.09 7.20 3.32
CA LYS A 52 -11.08 7.54 2.32
C LYS A 52 -11.01 6.55 1.18
N PHE A 53 -11.36 7.03 -0.01
CA PHE A 53 -11.13 6.33 -1.25
C PHE A 53 -9.66 6.43 -1.67
N PHE A 54 -9.17 5.40 -2.34
CA PHE A 54 -7.84 5.41 -2.94
C PHE A 54 -7.89 6.23 -4.24
N ASP A 55 -6.88 7.06 -4.47
CA ASP A 55 -6.75 7.86 -5.68
C ASP A 55 -5.99 7.03 -6.73
N PHE A 56 -6.73 6.21 -7.48
CA PHE A 56 -6.16 5.30 -8.49
C PHE A 56 -5.52 6.05 -9.64
N GLU A 57 -6.05 7.21 -10.01
CA GLU A 57 -5.50 8.02 -11.09
C GLU A 57 -4.07 8.46 -10.80
N LYS A 58 -3.70 8.56 -9.52
CA LYS A 58 -2.34 8.86 -9.06
C LYS A 58 -1.56 7.64 -8.56
N GLY A 59 -2.13 6.44 -8.67
CA GLY A 59 -1.49 5.23 -8.19
C GLY A 59 -1.36 5.09 -6.69
N LYS A 60 -2.13 5.88 -5.93
CA LYS A 60 -2.13 5.82 -4.47
C LYS A 60 -2.96 4.62 -4.05
N VAL A 61 -2.35 3.43 -4.08
CA VAL A 61 -2.95 2.13 -3.69
C VAL A 61 -2.56 1.69 -2.29
N LEU A 62 -1.66 2.44 -1.64
CA LEU A 62 -1.22 2.25 -0.26
C LEU A 62 -1.44 3.55 0.52
N ARG A 63 -1.98 3.42 1.74
CA ARG A 63 -2.00 4.50 2.72
C ARG A 63 -1.31 4.03 4.00
N CYS A 64 -0.55 4.94 4.60
CA CYS A 64 0.08 4.75 5.89
C CYS A 64 -0.32 5.91 6.81
N HIS A 65 -0.78 5.59 8.00
CA HIS A 65 -1.08 6.57 9.04
C HIS A 65 -0.38 6.18 10.34
N ILE A 66 0.53 7.03 10.79
CA ILE A 66 1.15 6.90 12.10
C ILE A 66 0.31 7.65 13.13
N VAL A 67 -0.13 6.94 14.17
CA VAL A 67 -0.91 7.49 15.27
C VAL A 67 -0.06 7.45 16.54
N GLN A 68 0.44 8.63 16.92
CA GLN A 68 1.17 8.82 18.16
C GLN A 68 0.20 9.07 19.31
N ARG A 69 0.29 8.25 20.35
CA ARG A 69 -0.62 8.34 21.52
C ARG A 69 -0.10 9.26 22.62
N ARG A 70 1.18 9.62 22.55
CA ARG A 70 1.80 10.58 23.46
C ARG A 70 1.35 12.01 23.19
N ASN A 71 1.49 12.83 24.23
CA ASN A 71 1.27 14.27 24.19
C ASN A 71 2.58 15.07 24.40
N ASP A 72 3.74 14.40 24.43
CA ASP A 72 5.03 15.07 24.57
C ASP A 72 5.60 15.49 23.20
N ASN A 73 6.41 16.55 23.21
CA ASN A 73 7.07 17.11 22.03
C ASN A 73 8.45 16.48 21.78
N ASN A 74 8.80 15.36 22.41
CA ASN A 74 10.16 14.84 22.33
C ASN A 74 10.41 14.17 20.97
N THR A 75 11.18 14.78 20.10
CA THR A 75 11.32 14.33 18.70
C THR A 75 12.37 13.24 18.48
N GLU A 76 13.00 12.73 19.53
CA GLU A 76 14.15 11.81 19.39
C GLU A 76 13.80 10.41 18.85
N SER A 77 12.58 9.91 19.08
CA SER A 77 12.10 8.69 18.44
C SER A 77 10.85 8.94 17.58
N LEU A 78 10.81 8.25 16.43
CA LEU A 78 9.67 8.29 15.50
C LEU A 78 8.45 7.53 16.03
N LEU A 79 8.67 6.47 16.84
CA LEU A 79 7.64 5.61 17.40
C LEU A 79 7.95 5.24 18.86
N TYR A 80 6.90 5.09 19.67
CA TYR A 80 6.94 4.67 21.06
C TYR A 80 5.98 3.51 21.34
N GLU A 81 6.05 2.97 22.55
CA GLU A 81 5.12 1.97 23.04
C GLU A 81 3.67 2.48 22.93
N ASN A 82 2.78 1.64 22.41
CA ASN A 82 1.37 1.92 22.11
C ASN A 82 1.09 2.88 20.94
N ASP A 83 2.11 3.39 20.25
CA ASP A 83 1.88 4.04 18.95
C ASP A 83 1.41 3.01 17.92
N ILE A 84 0.62 3.47 16.96
CA ILE A 84 -0.04 2.60 15.98
C ILE A 84 0.40 2.99 14.57
N ILE A 85 0.75 1.99 13.78
CA ILE A 85 0.95 2.12 12.33
C ILE A 85 -0.25 1.48 11.65
N ALA A 86 -1.15 2.31 11.12
CA ALA A 86 -2.27 1.86 10.33
C ALA A 86 -1.87 1.81 8.85
N LEU A 87 -1.86 0.62 8.26
CA LEU A 87 -1.61 0.41 6.84
C LEU A 87 -2.90 0.01 6.15
N SER A 88 -3.23 0.67 5.05
CA SER A 88 -4.39 0.35 4.23
C SER A 88 -3.95 0.08 2.80
N PHE A 89 -4.34 -1.07 2.27
CA PHE A 89 -4.04 -1.51 0.91
C PHE A 89 -5.32 -1.60 0.11
N HIS A 90 -5.25 -1.21 -1.16
CA HIS A 90 -6.32 -1.54 -2.08
C HIS A 90 -6.15 -2.96 -2.63
N HIS A 91 -7.23 -3.76 -2.63
CA HIS A 91 -7.18 -5.16 -3.06
C HIS A 91 -6.78 -5.38 -4.52
N ILE A 92 -6.89 -4.35 -5.38
CA ILE A 92 -6.39 -4.41 -6.77
C ILE A 92 -4.87 -4.65 -6.86
N ALA A 93 -4.12 -4.24 -5.83
CA ALA A 93 -2.66 -4.34 -5.80
C ALA A 93 -2.15 -5.35 -4.76
N PHE A 94 -3.00 -5.77 -3.83
CA PHE A 94 -2.67 -6.66 -2.73
C PHE A 94 -3.80 -7.65 -2.46
N ASP A 95 -3.55 -8.92 -2.80
CA ASP A 95 -4.36 -10.02 -2.32
C ASP A 95 -3.94 -10.46 -0.90
N ASN A 96 -4.65 -11.42 -0.33
CA ASN A 96 -4.38 -11.90 1.01
C ASN A 96 -2.97 -12.55 1.13
N SER A 97 -2.53 -13.25 0.08
CA SER A 97 -1.20 -13.88 0.04
C SER A 97 -0.07 -12.85 0.06
N SER A 98 -0.19 -11.81 -0.75
CA SER A 98 0.75 -10.69 -0.82
C SER A 98 0.75 -9.89 0.49
N LEU A 99 -0.40 -9.73 1.14
CA LEU A 99 -0.50 -9.09 2.45
C LEU A 99 0.28 -9.87 3.51
N MET A 100 0.15 -11.20 3.55
CA MET A 100 0.91 -12.04 4.50
C MET A 100 2.42 -11.98 4.24
N ALA A 101 2.83 -12.01 2.97
CA ALA A 101 4.24 -11.84 2.60
C ALA A 101 4.79 -10.47 3.03
N PHE A 102 4.01 -9.41 2.83
CA PHE A 102 4.34 -8.07 3.29
C PHE A 102 4.47 -7.99 4.81
N ILE A 103 3.50 -8.51 5.58
CA ILE A 103 3.56 -8.47 7.06
C ILE A 103 4.80 -9.22 7.57
N LYS A 104 5.14 -10.36 6.96
CA LYS A 104 6.34 -11.12 7.32
C LYS A 104 7.61 -10.30 7.05
N ALA A 105 7.72 -9.68 5.88
CA ALA A 105 8.86 -8.82 5.55
C ALA A 105 8.92 -7.58 6.47
N PHE A 106 7.78 -6.95 6.75
CA PHE A 106 7.66 -5.79 7.61
C PHE A 106 8.14 -6.06 9.04
N LYS A 107 7.75 -7.21 9.62
CA LYS A 107 8.25 -7.66 10.93
C LYS A 107 9.74 -7.97 10.95
N GLN A 108 10.29 -8.44 9.83
CA GLN A 108 11.71 -8.76 9.72
C GLN A 108 12.58 -7.51 9.67
N ILE A 109 12.10 -6.38 9.15
CA ILE A 109 12.84 -5.10 9.11
C ILE A 109 13.20 -4.65 10.53
N ASP A 110 12.29 -4.80 11.49
CA ASP A 110 12.51 -4.43 12.89
C ASP A 110 13.56 -5.34 13.58
N LEU A 111 13.55 -6.64 13.24
CA LEU A 111 14.54 -7.61 13.73
C LEU A 111 15.91 -7.48 13.01
N ALA A 112 15.94 -6.84 11.84
CA ALA A 112 17.06 -6.84 10.91
C ALA A 112 17.70 -5.46 10.69
N ASN A 113 18.01 -4.75 11.78
CA ASN A 113 19.20 -3.87 11.80
C ASN A 113 20.50 -4.60 11.37
N LYS A 114 20.44 -5.91 11.08
CA LYS A 114 21.35 -6.66 10.20
C LYS A 114 20.80 -6.76 8.77
N GLN A 115 20.95 -5.68 8.00
CA GLN A 115 21.43 -5.63 6.60
C GLN A 115 21.08 -6.75 5.60
N GLN A 116 19.97 -7.47 5.73
CA GLN A 116 19.53 -8.43 4.71
C GLN A 116 18.50 -7.72 3.83
N SER A 117 18.97 -7.12 2.73
CA SER A 117 18.04 -6.55 1.76
C SER A 117 17.17 -7.66 1.21
N ILE A 118 15.86 -7.59 1.43
CA ILE A 118 14.89 -8.44 0.75
C ILE A 118 14.76 -7.91 -0.67
N LEU A 119 15.82 -8.06 -1.48
CA LEU A 119 15.76 -7.80 -2.91
C LEU A 119 15.20 -9.06 -3.56
N SER A 120 13.89 -9.09 -3.79
CA SER A 120 13.33 -10.07 -4.72
C SER A 120 13.75 -9.69 -6.13
N ILE A 121 14.52 -10.57 -6.77
CA ILE A 121 14.93 -10.43 -8.18
C ILE A 121 13.69 -10.41 -9.10
N LEU A 122 12.61 -11.09 -8.68
CA LEU A 122 11.32 -11.10 -9.36
C LEU A 122 10.39 -10.01 -8.83
N GLN A 123 9.80 -9.26 -9.75
CA GLN A 123 8.79 -8.25 -9.52
C GLN A 123 7.42 -8.77 -9.99
N TYR A 124 6.33 -8.22 -9.45
CA TYR A 124 4.98 -8.63 -9.85
C TYR A 124 4.70 -8.41 -11.35
N ILE A 125 5.37 -7.45 -11.98
CA ILE A 125 5.26 -7.22 -13.43
C ILE A 125 5.82 -8.38 -14.25
N ASP A 126 6.88 -9.03 -13.79
CA ASP A 126 7.49 -10.17 -14.49
C ASP A 126 6.50 -11.33 -14.53
N PHE A 127 5.73 -11.52 -13.44
CA PHE A 127 4.65 -12.49 -13.37
C PHE A 127 3.50 -12.13 -14.32
N ALA A 128 3.05 -10.88 -14.35
CA ALA A 128 1.95 -10.45 -15.23
C ALA A 128 2.29 -10.61 -16.72
N LEU A 129 3.53 -10.30 -17.11
CA LEU A 129 4.00 -10.50 -18.49
C LEU A 129 4.06 -11.99 -18.85
N TYR A 130 4.50 -12.83 -17.92
CA TYR A 130 4.51 -14.29 -18.08
C TYR A 130 3.09 -14.85 -18.26
N GLU A 131 2.13 -14.44 -17.41
CA GLU A 131 0.74 -14.87 -17.50
C GLU A 131 0.10 -14.46 -18.84
N GLN A 132 0.35 -13.22 -19.28
CA GLN A 132 -0.14 -12.73 -20.57
C GLN A 132 0.39 -13.56 -21.75
N ALA A 133 1.68 -13.93 -21.73
CA ALA A 133 2.28 -14.77 -22.76
C ALA A 133 1.65 -16.18 -22.77
N LEU A 134 1.47 -16.78 -21.58
CA LEU A 134 0.87 -18.11 -21.43
C LEU A 134 -0.59 -18.15 -21.96
N LEU A 135 -1.36 -17.11 -21.69
CA LEU A 135 -2.74 -16.97 -22.17
C LEU A 135 -2.81 -16.72 -23.69
N ALA A 136 -1.81 -16.06 -24.27
CA ALA A 136 -1.75 -15.88 -25.72
C ALA A 136 -1.42 -17.19 -26.44
N ASP A 137 -0.50 -18.00 -25.90
CA ASP A 137 -0.10 -19.29 -26.47
C ASP A 137 -1.20 -20.35 -26.37
N THR A 138 -2.06 -20.28 -25.35
CA THR A 138 -3.20 -21.20 -25.17
C THR A 138 -4.43 -20.87 -26.02
N ASN A 139 -4.45 -19.72 -26.72
CA ASN A 139 -5.51 -19.36 -27.67
C ASN A 139 -5.17 -19.75 -29.12
N ILE A 140 -4.13 -20.57 -29.33
CA ILE A 140 -3.79 -21.19 -30.60
C ILE A 140 -4.19 -22.67 -30.51
N ASP A 141 -5.50 -22.94 -30.53
CA ASP A 141 -6.12 -24.24 -30.84
C ASP A 141 -7.56 -24.03 -31.34
#